data_AF-B7QFT0-F1
#
_entry.id   AF-B7QFT0-F1
#
_cell.length_a   1.000
_cell.length_b   1.000
_cell.length_c   1.000
_cell.angle_alpha   90.00
_cell.angle_beta   90.00
_cell.angle_gamma   90.00
#
_symmetry.space_group_name_H-M   'P 1'
#
loop_
_entity.id
_entity.type
_entity.pdbx_description
1 polymer ?
#
loop_
_entity_poly.entity_id
_entity_poly.type
_entity_poly.pdbx_seq_one_letter_code
_entity_poly.pdbx_strand_id
1 'polypeptide(L)'
;MRRTIMRYANLSSVITLRCISPPVKKRFPTLDHLVDAGLLLGSERDVFEQLKTNHSTYWMPLVWASSVASRARKEGRIRDDFALKTIVDVTTLAVYTFFLATLFGSQGLDPNAGYKGHEIDLYVPIFNFLRFFFYMGWLKVIFDSSFR
;
A
#
# COMPACT_ATOMS: atom_id res chain seq x y z
N MET A 1 17.30 7.09 0.21
CA MET A 1 16.98 6.05 -0.80
C MET A 1 16.25 4.86 -0.19
N ARG A 2 16.91 3.93 0.53
CA ARG A 2 16.22 2.75 1.12
C ARG A 2 15.03 3.12 2.02
N ARG A 3 15.21 4.07 2.93
CA ARG A 3 14.14 4.62 3.79
C ARG A 3 13.01 5.28 2.98
N THR A 4 13.34 5.92 1.87
CA THR A 4 12.38 6.59 0.97
C THR A 4 11.53 5.58 0.21
N ILE A 5 12.14 4.52 -0.33
CA ILE A 5 11.43 3.44 -1.02
C ILE A 5 10.48 2.70 -0.05
N MET A 6 10.96 2.38 1.15
CA MET A 6 10.12 1.76 2.19
C MET A 6 8.97 2.69 2.61
N ARG A 7 9.22 4.00 2.73
CA ARG A 7 8.16 4.96 3.03
C ARG A 7 7.08 4.97 1.95
N TYR A 8 7.46 4.97 0.67
CA TYR A 8 6.50 4.93 -0.44
C TYR A 8 5.71 3.63 -0.51
N ALA A 9 6.35 2.49 -0.24
CA ALA A 9 5.64 1.22 -0.12
C ALA A 9 4.61 1.25 1.02
N ASN A 10 5.01 1.75 2.21
CA ASN A 10 4.12 1.87 3.35
C ASN A 10 2.97 2.85 3.07
N LEU A 11 3.25 3.97 2.41
CA LEU A 11 2.25 4.95 1.98
C LEU A 11 1.22 4.32 1.02
N SER A 12 1.65 3.52 0.04
CA SER A 12 0.76 2.79 -0.87
C SER A 12 -0.16 1.81 -0.12
N SER A 13 0.39 1.05 0.82
CA SER A 13 -0.37 0.14 1.68
C SER A 13 -1.41 0.88 2.52
N VAL A 14 -1.05 2.01 3.13
CA VAL A 14 -1.97 2.80 3.95
C VAL A 14 -3.09 3.44 3.13
N ILE A 15 -2.79 3.96 1.93
CA ILE A 15 -3.82 4.50 1.02
C ILE A 15 -4.78 3.38 0.59
N THR A 16 -4.26 2.21 0.25
CA THR A 16 -5.09 1.04 -0.09
C THR A 16 -5.99 0.64 1.08
N LEU A 17 -5.45 0.57 2.29
CA LEU A 17 -6.25 0.23 3.48
C LEU A 17 -7.29 1.27 3.83
N ARG A 18 -7.03 2.56 3.59
CA ARG A 18 -8.06 3.60 3.76
C ARG A 18 -9.29 3.32 2.88
N CYS A 19 -9.10 2.68 1.72
CA CYS A 19 -10.19 2.35 0.81
C CYS A 19 -10.93 1.04 1.16
N ILE A 20 -10.28 0.12 1.89
CA ILE A 20 -10.81 -1.22 2.17
C ILE A 20 -11.30 -1.34 3.62
N SER A 21 -10.60 -0.73 4.59
CA SER A 21 -10.78 -0.93 6.03
C SER A 21 -11.36 0.33 6.70
N PRO A 22 -12.59 0.26 7.26
CA PRO A 22 -13.20 1.38 7.97
C PRO A 22 -12.39 1.88 9.19
N PRO A 23 -11.76 1.03 10.02
CA PRO A 23 -10.89 1.48 11.11
C PRO A 23 -9.71 2.35 10.63
N VAL A 24 -9.05 1.96 9.54
CA VAL A 24 -7.92 2.72 8.97
C VAL A 24 -8.41 4.03 8.37
N LYS A 25 -9.57 4.04 7.70
CA LYS A 25 -10.22 5.26 7.22
C LYS A 25 -10.59 6.21 8.35
N LYS A 26 -10.98 5.69 9.52
CA LYS A 26 -11.28 6.49 10.72
C LYS A 26 -10.00 7.08 11.34
N ARG A 27 -8.90 6.33 11.32
CA ARG A 27 -7.60 6.80 11.85
C ARG A 27 -6.94 7.83 10.94
N PHE A 28 -7.04 7.63 9.63
CA PHE A 28 -6.53 8.54 8.62
C PHE A 28 -7.67 8.84 7.65
N PRO A 29 -8.48 9.88 7.86
CA PRO A 29 -9.54 10.32 6.94
C PRO A 29 -9.01 11.18 5.77
N THR A 30 -8.10 12.13 6.03
CA THR A 30 -7.61 13.10 5.04
C THR A 30 -6.14 12.92 4.71
N LEU A 31 -5.68 13.41 3.56
CA LEU A 31 -4.25 13.34 3.19
C LEU A 31 -3.36 14.06 4.22
N ASP A 32 -3.87 15.12 4.88
CA ASP A 32 -3.13 15.84 5.92
C ASP A 32 -2.75 14.93 7.09
N HIS A 33 -3.63 14.00 7.50
CA HIS A 33 -3.29 13.05 8.57
C HIS A 33 -2.18 12.06 8.16
N LEU A 34 -1.93 11.88 6.86
CA LEU A 34 -0.78 11.12 6.36
C LEU A 34 0.51 11.95 6.40
N VAL A 35 0.39 13.27 6.21
CA VAL A 35 1.51 14.21 6.37
C VAL A 35 1.90 14.32 7.84
N ASP A 36 0.92 14.47 8.73
CA ASP A 36 1.13 14.54 10.19
C ASP A 36 1.75 13.24 10.74
N ALA A 37 1.40 12.09 10.15
CA ALA A 37 1.99 10.80 10.48
C ALA A 37 3.42 10.61 9.92
N GLY A 38 3.94 11.57 9.14
CA GLY A 38 5.25 11.50 8.50
C GLY A 38 5.35 10.49 7.35
N LEU A 39 4.21 9.96 6.88
CA LEU A 39 4.15 9.01 5.77
C LEU A 39 4.21 9.71 4.41
N LEU A 40 3.64 10.92 4.31
CA LEU A 40 3.59 11.74 3.11
C LEU A 40 4.34 13.06 3.36
N LEU A 41 5.15 13.54 2.42
CA LEU A 41 5.69 14.91 2.51
C LEU A 41 4.65 15.95 2.06
N GLY A 42 4.74 17.17 2.60
CA GLY A 42 3.93 18.30 2.11
C GLY A 42 4.06 18.52 0.60
N SER A 43 5.28 18.48 0.06
CA SER A 43 5.53 18.59 -1.38
C SER A 43 4.91 17.47 -2.20
N GLU A 44 4.77 16.28 -1.62
CA GLU A 44 4.16 15.11 -2.28
C GLU A 44 2.63 15.21 -2.25
N ARG A 45 2.07 15.76 -1.15
CA ARG A 45 0.64 16.07 -1.04
C ARG A 45 0.20 17.05 -2.12
N ASP A 46 0.97 18.09 -2.40
CA ASP A 46 0.63 19.07 -3.44
C ASP A 46 0.47 18.41 -4.82
N VAL A 47 1.30 17.41 -5.13
CA VAL A 47 1.18 16.62 -6.38
C VAL A 47 -0.11 15.78 -6.39
N PHE A 48 -0.50 15.21 -5.24
CA PHE A 48 -1.79 14.51 -5.13
C PHE A 48 -2.98 15.46 -5.34
N GLU A 49 -2.90 16.70 -4.84
CA GLU A 49 -3.97 17.69 -5.01
C GLU A 49 -4.06 18.20 -6.44
N GLN A 50 -2.94 18.37 -7.13
CA GLN A 50 -2.91 18.73 -8.54
C GLN A 50 -3.53 17.65 -9.43
N LEU A 51 -3.42 16.38 -9.04
CA LEU A 51 -3.89 15.28 -9.88
C LEU A 51 -5.42 15.16 -9.95
N LYS A 52 -6.18 15.78 -9.02
CA LYS A 52 -7.67 15.69 -8.87
C LYS A 52 -8.31 14.51 -9.62
N THR A 53 -8.00 13.27 -9.23
CA THR A 53 -8.65 12.09 -9.82
C THR A 53 -9.74 11.56 -8.90
N ASN A 54 -10.84 11.07 -9.50
CA ASN A 54 -11.93 10.41 -8.77
C ASN A 54 -11.59 8.96 -8.37
N HIS A 55 -10.40 8.47 -8.72
CA HIS A 55 -9.96 7.09 -8.49
C HIS A 55 -8.97 7.00 -7.34
N SER A 56 -8.92 5.85 -6.66
CA SER A 56 -7.98 5.63 -5.56
C SER A 56 -6.53 5.67 -6.05
N THR A 57 -5.72 6.56 -5.50
CA THR A 57 -4.36 6.89 -5.96
C THR A 57 -3.25 6.04 -5.33
N TYR A 58 -3.55 4.81 -4.89
CA TYR A 58 -2.59 3.91 -4.21
C TYR A 58 -1.40 3.50 -5.07
N TRP A 59 -1.53 3.57 -6.39
CA TRP A 59 -0.49 3.24 -7.35
C TRP A 59 0.60 4.32 -7.43
N MET A 60 0.28 5.57 -7.06
CA MET A 60 1.18 6.71 -7.22
C MET A 60 2.48 6.57 -6.40
N PRO A 61 2.43 6.22 -5.10
CA PRO A 61 3.65 5.99 -4.33
C PRO A 61 4.51 4.84 -4.88
N LEU A 62 3.90 3.81 -5.46
CA LEU A 62 4.64 2.71 -6.09
C LEU A 62 5.42 3.19 -7.31
N VAL A 63 4.81 4.04 -8.14
CA VAL A 63 5.49 4.66 -9.30
C VAL A 63 6.63 5.56 -8.84
N TRP A 64 6.46 6.31 -7.75
CA TRP A 64 7.56 7.10 -7.18
C TRP A 64 8.68 6.24 -6.59
N ALA A 65 8.34 5.10 -5.96
CA ALA A 65 9.33 4.14 -5.49
C ALA A 65 10.15 3.58 -6.67
N SER A 66 9.49 3.19 -7.76
CA SER A 66 10.15 2.73 -8.98
C SER A 66 11.02 3.81 -9.62
N SER A 67 10.53 5.06 -9.70
CA SER A 67 11.32 6.16 -10.28
C SER A 67 12.57 6.49 -9.46
N VAL A 68 12.48 6.42 -8.13
CA VAL A 68 13.64 6.56 -7.23
C VAL A 68 14.63 5.42 -7.44
N ALA A 69 14.15 4.18 -7.61
CA ALA A 69 15.01 3.03 -7.90
C ALA A 69 15.69 3.15 -9.28
N SER A 70 14.95 3.54 -10.33
CA SER A 70 15.51 3.75 -11.67
C SER A 70 16.55 4.88 -11.71
N ARG A 71 16.30 5.98 -10.99
CA ARG A 71 17.27 7.08 -10.85
C ARG A 71 18.54 6.64 -10.13
N ALA A 72 18.40 5.85 -9.06
CA ALA A 72 19.52 5.28 -8.32
C ALA A 72 20.41 4.39 -9.20
N ARG A 73 19.81 3.66 -10.14
CA ARG A 73 20.52 2.85 -11.13
C ARG A 73 21.29 3.72 -12.13
N LYS A 74 20.65 4.76 -12.67
CA LYS A 74 21.28 5.73 -13.59
C LYS A 74 22.46 6.49 -12.97
N GLU A 75 22.38 6.81 -11.68
CA GLU A 75 23.44 7.47 -10.93
C GLU A 75 24.63 6.54 -10.59
N GLY A 76 24.59 5.27 -10.99
CA GLY A 76 25.65 4.29 -10.71
C GLY A 76 25.82 3.97 -9.21
N ARG A 77 24.87 4.41 -8.36
CA ARG A 77 24.89 4.18 -6.91
C ARG A 77 24.57 2.75 -6.51
N ILE A 78 23.96 1.97 -7.40
CA ILE A 78 23.64 0.56 -7.19
C ILE A 78 24.53 -0.26 -8.11
N ARG A 79 25.56 -0.88 -7.54
CA ARG A 79 26.53 -1.70 -8.25
C ARG A 79 26.14 -3.19 -8.28
N ASP A 80 25.21 -3.60 -7.42
CA ASP A 80 24.71 -4.97 -7.29
C ASP A 80 23.18 -5.02 -7.38
N ASP A 81 22.67 -5.76 -8.36
CA ASP A 81 21.25 -6.06 -8.55
C ASP A 81 20.65 -6.81 -7.33
N PHE A 82 21.51 -7.50 -6.56
CA PHE A 82 21.12 -8.19 -5.33
C PHE A 82 20.48 -7.25 -4.31
N ALA A 83 21.06 -6.05 -4.08
CA ALA A 83 20.53 -5.10 -3.12
C ALA A 83 19.17 -4.54 -3.55
N LEU A 84 18.95 -4.37 -4.85
CA LEU A 84 17.68 -3.93 -5.41
C LEU A 84 16.61 -5.01 -5.23
N LYS A 85 16.98 -6.27 -5.53
CA LYS A 85 16.11 -7.43 -5.30
C LYS A 85 15.73 -7.58 -3.82
N THR A 86 16.67 -7.43 -2.88
CA THR A 86 16.35 -7.49 -1.45
C THR A 86 15.35 -6.42 -1.02
N ILE A 87 15.46 -5.20 -1.55
CA ILE A 87 14.52 -4.12 -1.22
C ILE A 87 13.12 -4.44 -1.74
N VAL A 88 13.01 -5.00 -2.95
CA VAL A 88 11.73 -5.44 -3.54
C VAL A 88 11.15 -6.60 -2.74
N ASP A 89 11.96 -7.61 -2.38
CA ASP A 89 11.50 -8.78 -1.63
C ASP A 89 11.00 -8.38 -0.23
N VAL A 90 11.72 -7.51 0.48
CA VAL A 90 11.30 -7.00 1.80
C VAL A 90 10.03 -6.15 1.69
N THR A 91 9.92 -5.33 0.64
CA THR A 91 8.71 -4.54 0.37
C THR A 91 7.52 -5.45 0.11
N THR A 92 7.72 -6.49 -0.71
CA THR A 92 6.71 -7.50 -1.02
C THR A 92 6.27 -8.21 0.26
N LEU A 93 7.21 -8.67 1.08
CA LEU A 93 6.91 -9.32 2.36
C LEU A 93 6.16 -8.41 3.34
N ALA A 94 6.53 -7.13 3.43
CA ALA A 94 5.86 -6.15 4.28
C ALA A 94 4.40 -5.92 3.82
N VAL A 95 4.15 -5.83 2.52
CA VAL A 95 2.79 -5.74 1.96
C VAL A 95 2.01 -7.02 2.27
N TYR A 96 2.63 -8.19 2.14
CA TYR A 96 1.97 -9.48 2.34
C TYR A 96 1.57 -9.69 3.80
N THR A 97 2.49 -9.47 4.73
CA THR A 97 2.26 -9.63 6.18
C THR A 97 1.21 -8.65 6.68
N PHE A 98 1.21 -7.41 6.18
CA PHE A 98 0.24 -6.40 6.54
C PHE A 98 -1.17 -6.69 6.00
N PHE A 99 -1.28 -7.20 4.76
CA PHE A 99 -2.56 -7.66 4.21
C PHE A 99 -3.10 -8.88 4.94
N LEU A 100 -2.23 -9.81 5.32
CA LEU A 100 -2.59 -10.98 6.12
C LEU A 100 -3.11 -10.53 7.50
N ALA A 101 -2.44 -9.59 8.16
CA ALA A 101 -2.94 -8.98 9.40
C ALA A 101 -4.30 -8.28 9.23
N THR A 102 -4.52 -7.60 8.10
CA THR A 102 -5.81 -6.96 7.81
C THR A 102 -6.91 -7.99 7.52
N LEU A 103 -6.59 -9.10 6.88
CA LEU A 103 -7.52 -10.20 6.61
C LEU A 103 -8.01 -10.84 7.91
N PHE A 104 -7.09 -11.09 8.86
CA PHE A 104 -7.44 -11.54 10.22
C PHE A 104 -8.22 -10.45 10.99
N GLY A 105 -7.84 -9.18 10.85
CA GLY A 105 -8.53 -8.06 11.48
C GLY A 105 -9.91 -7.71 10.87
N SER A 106 -10.22 -8.27 9.69
CA SER A 106 -11.51 -8.10 9.00
C SER A 106 -12.39 -9.34 9.08
N GLN A 107 -12.08 -10.28 10.00
CA GLN A 107 -12.99 -11.37 10.34
C GLN A 107 -14.28 -10.78 10.94
N GLY A 108 -15.42 -11.30 10.50
CA GLY A 108 -16.72 -10.92 11.04
C GLY A 108 -16.73 -11.13 12.56
N LEU A 109 -17.06 -10.08 13.30
CA LEU A 109 -17.30 -10.22 14.74
C LEU A 109 -18.71 -10.78 14.91
N ASP A 110 -18.89 -11.60 15.95
CA ASP A 110 -20.15 -12.26 16.28
C ASP A 110 -21.33 -11.24 16.24
N PRO A 111 -22.35 -11.46 15.39
CA PRO A 111 -23.48 -10.52 15.21
C PRO A 111 -24.22 -10.22 16.52
N ASN A 112 -24.17 -11.13 17.49
CA ASN A 112 -24.82 -10.98 18.79
C ASN A 112 -24.10 -10.00 19.74
N ALA A 113 -22.90 -9.51 19.37
CA ALA A 113 -22.16 -8.54 20.17
C ALA A 113 -22.55 -7.06 19.94
N GLY A 114 -23.49 -6.78 19.03
CA GLY A 114 -24.13 -5.46 18.89
C GLY A 114 -23.29 -4.37 18.22
N TYR A 115 -22.24 -4.73 17.46
CA TYR A 115 -21.42 -3.76 16.74
C TYR A 115 -22.14 -3.25 15.47
N LYS A 116 -22.30 -1.91 15.35
CA LYS A 116 -22.93 -1.28 14.17
C LYS A 116 -22.15 -1.62 12.88
N GLY A 117 -22.81 -2.24 11.90
CA GLY A 117 -22.27 -2.51 10.57
C GLY A 117 -21.72 -3.94 10.34
N HIS A 118 -22.03 -4.90 11.24
CA HIS A 118 -21.66 -6.32 11.11
C HIS A 118 -22.90 -7.22 11.13
N GLU A 119 -23.73 -7.13 10.09
CA GLU A 119 -24.97 -7.92 9.96
C GLU A 119 -24.79 -9.26 9.21
N ILE A 120 -23.65 -9.44 8.52
CA ILE A 120 -23.38 -10.63 7.71
C ILE A 120 -22.03 -11.22 8.14
N ASP A 121 -22.07 -12.39 8.76
CA ASP A 121 -20.88 -13.13 9.17
C ASP A 121 -20.45 -14.10 8.05
N LEU A 122 -19.53 -13.63 7.20
CA LEU A 122 -18.82 -14.49 6.25
C LEU A 122 -17.56 -15.02 6.95
N TYR A 123 -17.67 -16.22 7.54
CA TYR A 123 -16.56 -16.94 8.20
C TYR A 123 -15.27 -16.93 7.35
N VAL A 124 -15.42 -16.99 6.02
CA VAL A 124 -14.35 -16.77 5.06
C VAL A 124 -14.70 -15.55 4.20
N PRO A 125 -13.93 -14.44 4.26
CA PRO A 125 -14.21 -13.24 3.46
C PRO A 125 -13.75 -13.42 1.99
N ILE A 126 -14.47 -14.23 1.21
CA ILE A 126 -14.14 -14.64 -0.17
C ILE A 126 -13.84 -13.43 -1.08
N PHE A 127 -14.60 -12.34 -0.95
CA PHE A 127 -14.38 -11.13 -1.75
C PHE A 127 -13.07 -10.40 -1.38
N ASN A 128 -12.62 -10.48 -0.13
CA ASN A 128 -11.31 -9.95 0.26
C ASN A 128 -10.18 -10.81 -0.31
N PHE A 129 -10.35 -12.13 -0.40
CA PHE A 129 -9.39 -13.01 -1.07
C PHE A 129 -9.30 -12.74 -2.57
N LEU A 130 -10.42 -12.60 -3.28
CA LEU A 130 -10.44 -12.25 -4.69
C LEU A 130 -9.77 -10.89 -4.96
N ARG A 131 -10.06 -9.89 -4.13
CA ARG A 131 -9.40 -8.57 -4.19
C ARG A 131 -7.90 -8.69 -3.91
N PHE A 132 -7.50 -9.49 -2.93
CA PHE A 132 -6.10 -9.78 -2.63
C PHE A 132 -5.37 -10.35 -3.85
N PHE A 133 -5.87 -11.44 -4.44
CA PHE A 133 -5.20 -12.07 -5.59
C PHE A 133 -5.13 -11.13 -6.80
N PHE A 134 -6.14 -10.28 -7.00
CA PHE A 134 -6.13 -9.30 -8.09
C PHE A 134 -5.08 -8.19 -7.87
N TYR A 135 -5.07 -7.57 -6.68
CA TYR A 135 -4.07 -6.53 -6.34
C TYR A 135 -2.64 -7.06 -6.34
N MET A 136 -2.46 -8.27 -5.82
CA MET A 136 -1.15 -8.92 -5.69
C MET A 136 -0.61 -9.38 -7.05
N GLY A 137 -1.50 -9.87 -7.92
CA GLY A 137 -1.16 -10.17 -9.32
C GLY A 137 -0.64 -8.93 -10.05
N TRP A 138 -1.29 -7.78 -9.85
CA TRP A 138 -0.87 -6.52 -10.47
C TRP A 138 0.46 -5.99 -9.91
N LEU A 139 0.65 -6.04 -8.59
CA LEU A 139 1.89 -5.62 -7.96
C LEU A 139 3.06 -6.48 -8.46
N LYS A 140 2.88 -7.81 -8.57
CA LYS A 140 3.88 -8.71 -9.16
C LYS A 140 4.19 -8.37 -10.62
N VAL A 141 3.20 -8.04 -11.44
CA VAL A 141 3.41 -7.65 -12.85
C VAL A 141 4.20 -6.33 -12.96
N ILE A 142 3.88 -5.33 -12.15
CA ILE A 142 4.56 -4.02 -12.15
C ILE A 142 6.03 -4.18 -11.74
N PHE A 143 6.30 -4.99 -10.73
CA PHE A 143 7.67 -5.26 -10.30
C PHE A 143 8.44 -6.14 -11.30
N ASP A 144 7.83 -7.14 -11.95
CA ASP A 144 8.53 -7.96 -12.96
C ASP A 144 8.84 -7.17 -14.25
N SER A 145 7.93 -6.27 -14.64
CA SER A 145 8.09 -5.42 -15.83
C SER A 145 9.07 -4.26 -15.65
N SER A 146 9.29 -3.77 -14.42
CA SER A 146 10.26 -2.69 -14.16
C SER A 146 11.73 -3.17 -14.11
N PHE A 147 11.97 -4.48 -14.08
CA PHE A 147 13.31 -5.08 -13.93
C PHE A 147 13.77 -5.91 -15.12
N ARG A 148 12.99 -5.96 -16.19
CA ARG A 148 13.39 -6.51 -17.50
C ARG A 148 13.95 -5.40 -18.37
#